data_AF-A0A9Q1HYU9-F1
#
_entry.id   AF-A0A9Q1HYU9-F1
#
_cell.length_a   1.000
_cell.length_b   1.000
_cell.length_c   1.000
_cell.angle_alpha   90.00
_cell.angle_beta   90.00
_cell.angle_gamma   90.00
#
_symmetry.space_group_name_H-M   'P 1'
#
loop_
_entity.id
_entity.type
_entity.pdbx_description
1 polymer ?
#
loop_
_entity_poly.entity_id
_entity_poly.type
_entity_poly.pdbx_seq_one_letter_code
_entity_poly.pdbx_strand_id
1 'polypeptide(L)'
;MINSSYQEIEDDADVEWKFARSKLWLSYFDTGKTLPPPFSIIPSPKSFFQCLWRVCSLLHCKHGPLKRDVELGMDSSKSRLNHFTQSNLRKVESHSFTSILNQPTRYQQIMKRLIKRYVLKAQVDKENDEVNEGELKEIKQDISSLRYELLEEKSQATEELSHLIQKLSDNLNINMTHCA
;
A
#
# COMPACT_ATOMS: atom_id res chain seq x y z
N MET A 1 38.36 -9.73 -17.56
CA MET A 1 38.05 -8.79 -16.46
C MET A 1 37.10 -7.68 -16.90
N ILE A 2 37.32 -7.00 -18.03
CA ILE A 2 36.38 -5.96 -18.51
C ILE A 2 35.05 -6.57 -19.00
N ASN A 3 35.06 -7.75 -19.62
CA ASN A 3 33.84 -8.38 -20.14
C ASN A 3 32.82 -8.72 -19.04
N SER A 4 33.29 -9.25 -17.89
CA SER A 4 32.42 -9.58 -16.77
C SER A 4 31.88 -8.35 -16.05
N SER A 5 32.69 -7.27 -15.95
CA SER A 5 32.27 -6.01 -15.34
C SER A 5 31.31 -5.23 -16.24
N TYR A 6 31.49 -5.30 -17.56
CA TYR A 6 30.57 -4.66 -18.50
C TYR A 6 29.19 -5.32 -18.45
N GLN A 7 29.14 -6.65 -18.32
CA GLN A 7 27.89 -7.40 -18.27
C GLN A 7 27.07 -7.07 -17.01
N GLU A 8 27.73 -6.93 -15.86
CA GLU A 8 27.09 -6.47 -14.61
C GLU A 8 26.57 -5.03 -14.71
N ILE A 9 27.29 -4.14 -15.41
CA ILE A 9 26.88 -2.74 -15.59
C ILE A 9 25.77 -2.61 -16.64
N GLU A 10 25.75 -3.45 -17.68
CA GLU A 10 24.73 -3.44 -18.73
C GLU A 10 23.34 -3.80 -18.21
N ASP A 11 23.27 -4.76 -17.28
CA ASP A 11 22.01 -5.20 -16.67
C ASP A 11 21.25 -4.06 -15.95
N ASP A 12 21.98 -3.12 -15.33
CA ASP A 12 21.42 -1.99 -14.57
C ASP A 12 21.54 -0.62 -15.27
N ALA A 13 22.23 -0.53 -16.42
CA ALA A 13 22.55 0.71 -17.11
C ALA A 13 21.31 1.60 -17.37
N ASP A 14 20.19 0.95 -17.68
CA ASP A 14 18.93 1.61 -17.99
C ASP A 14 18.31 2.30 -16.76
N VAL A 15 18.42 1.66 -15.59
CA VAL A 15 17.95 2.17 -14.30
C VAL A 15 18.86 3.31 -13.84
N GLU A 16 20.18 3.13 -13.94
CA GLU A 16 21.18 4.14 -13.59
C GLU A 16 21.06 5.39 -14.47
N TRP A 17 20.88 5.22 -15.78
CA TRP A 17 20.69 6.33 -16.70
C TRP A 17 19.39 7.10 -16.40
N LYS A 18 18.28 6.39 -16.13
CA LYS A 18 16.99 7.02 -15.75
C LYS A 18 17.14 7.79 -14.43
N PHE A 19 17.85 7.23 -13.46
CA PHE A 19 18.14 7.90 -12.20
C PHE A 19 18.97 9.18 -12.40
N ALA A 20 20.10 9.10 -13.12
CA ALA A 20 20.95 10.24 -13.42
C ALA A 20 20.20 11.34 -14.19
N ARG A 21 19.37 10.96 -15.15
CA ARG A 21 18.50 11.86 -15.91
C ARG A 21 17.49 12.57 -15.00
N SER A 22 16.82 11.84 -14.11
CA SER A 22 15.86 12.45 -13.17
C SER A 22 16.53 13.46 -12.23
N LYS A 23 17.74 13.16 -11.75
CA LYS A 23 18.55 14.06 -10.91
C LYS A 23 18.92 15.35 -11.64
N LEU A 24 19.28 15.24 -12.91
CA LEU A 24 19.50 16.41 -13.77
C LEU A 24 18.22 17.25 -13.89
N TRP A 25 17.08 16.64 -14.21
CA TRP A 25 15.81 17.34 -14.34
C TRP A 25 15.37 18.03 -13.05
N LEU A 26 15.56 17.38 -11.90
CA LEU A 26 15.29 17.97 -10.59
C LEU A 26 16.10 19.25 -10.36
N SER A 27 17.35 19.29 -10.82
CA SER A 27 18.21 20.48 -10.71
C SER A 27 17.70 21.69 -11.52
N TYR A 28 16.86 21.47 -12.52
CA TYR A 28 16.22 22.53 -13.33
C TYR A 28 14.84 22.94 -12.79
N PHE A 29 14.16 22.09 -12.02
CA PHE A 29 12.85 22.42 -11.43
C PHE A 29 12.96 23.48 -10.32
N ASP A 30 14.11 23.60 -9.67
CA ASP A 30 14.33 24.64 -8.67
C ASP A 30 14.39 26.01 -9.34
N THR A 31 13.38 26.85 -9.03
CA THR A 31 13.13 28.23 -9.51
C THR A 31 14.27 29.25 -9.32
N GLY A 32 15.47 28.81 -8.91
CA GLY A 32 16.64 29.66 -8.64
C GLY A 32 17.60 29.86 -9.82
N LYS A 33 17.49 29.09 -10.90
CA LYS A 33 18.41 29.14 -12.07
C LYS A 33 17.67 29.28 -13.40
N THR A 34 16.64 30.13 -13.44
CA THR A 34 15.83 30.38 -14.66
C THR A 34 16.57 31.17 -15.74
N LEU A 35 17.84 31.50 -15.53
CA LEU A 35 18.66 32.25 -16.47
C LEU A 35 19.88 31.42 -16.88
N PRO A 36 20.11 31.18 -18.19
CA PRO A 36 21.32 30.53 -18.66
C PRO A 36 22.54 31.40 -18.29
N PRO A 37 23.71 30.81 -17.92
CA PRO A 37 24.97 31.56 -17.86
C PRO A 37 25.18 32.20 -19.25
N PRO A 38 25.28 33.53 -19.43
CA PRO A 38 25.86 34.60 -18.60
C PRO A 38 24.90 35.49 -17.79
N PHE A 39 23.59 35.26 -17.78
CA PHE A 39 22.61 36.11 -17.11
C PHE A 39 22.41 35.78 -15.61
N SER A 40 23.15 34.79 -15.08
CA SER A 40 23.14 34.37 -13.68
C SER A 40 23.82 35.36 -12.71
N ILE A 41 24.47 36.42 -13.22
CA ILE A 41 25.21 37.41 -12.42
C ILE A 41 24.32 38.59 -12.03
N ILE A 42 23.17 38.77 -12.70
CA ILE A 42 22.23 39.85 -12.40
C ILE A 42 21.23 39.30 -11.38
N PRO A 43 21.37 39.62 -10.07
CA PRO A 43 20.38 39.19 -9.08
C PRO A 43 19.00 39.71 -9.51
N SER A 44 17.98 38.84 -9.41
CA SER A 44 16.62 39.28 -9.71
C SER A 44 16.25 40.47 -8.79
N PRO A 45 15.56 41.50 -9.31
CA PRO A 45 15.23 42.70 -8.51
C PRO A 45 14.53 42.32 -7.19
N LYS A 46 13.69 41.28 -7.21
CA LYS A 46 12.98 40.76 -6.03
C LYS A 46 13.92 40.18 -4.96
N SER A 47 14.99 39.49 -5.36
CA SER A 47 15.98 38.95 -4.41
C SER A 47 16.79 40.06 -3.75
N PHE A 48 17.05 41.17 -4.45
CA PHE A 48 17.74 42.33 -3.89
C PHE A 48 16.89 43.00 -2.81
N PHE A 49 15.60 43.25 -3.07
CA PHE A 49 14.69 43.81 -2.07
C PHE A 49 14.52 42.90 -0.84
N GLN A 50 14.40 41.59 -1.02
CA GLN A 50 14.31 40.65 0.10
C GLN A 50 15.62 40.59 0.92
N CYS A 51 16.77 40.68 0.25
CA CYS A 51 18.09 40.74 0.89
C CYS A 51 18.28 42.04 1.67
N LEU A 52 17.93 43.18 1.06
CA LEU A 52 17.98 44.49 1.70
C LEU A 52 17.03 44.54 2.90
N TRP A 53 15.83 43.99 2.79
CA TRP A 53 14.89 43.86 3.91
C TRP A 53 15.46 42.98 5.04
N ARG A 54 16.11 41.86 4.72
CA ARG A 54 16.81 41.03 5.72
C ARG A 54 17.93 41.78 6.41
N VAL A 55 18.81 42.46 5.66
CA VAL A 55 19.92 43.23 6.21
C VAL A 55 19.40 44.40 7.04
N CYS A 56 18.42 45.15 6.56
CA CYS A 56 17.77 46.20 7.34
C CYS A 56 17.10 45.63 8.60
N SER A 57 16.41 44.50 8.54
CA SER A 57 15.78 43.89 9.73
C SER A 57 16.79 43.46 10.79
N LEU A 58 17.98 42.99 10.36
CA LEU A 58 19.09 42.62 11.25
C LEU A 58 19.75 43.86 11.87
N LEU A 59 19.81 44.98 11.13
CA LEU A 59 20.31 46.26 11.63
C LEU A 59 19.28 47.02 12.48
N HIS A 60 17.99 46.75 12.31
CA HIS A 60 16.89 47.36 13.09
C HIS A 60 16.56 46.61 14.39
N CYS A 61 17.37 45.62 14.80
CA CYS A 61 17.28 44.98 16.12
C CYS A 61 17.76 45.91 17.26
N LYS A 62 17.09 47.06 17.42
CA LYS A 62 17.12 47.89 18.65
C LYS A 62 15.75 48.43 19.09
N HIS A 63 14.64 48.15 18.38
CA HIS A 63 13.30 48.40 18.91
C HIS A 63 12.48 47.11 19.00
N GLY A 64 11.94 46.85 20.20
CA GLY A 64 11.44 45.58 20.69
C GLY A 64 10.23 44.98 19.95
N PRO A 65 9.76 43.80 20.41
CA PRO A 65 8.84 42.97 19.66
C PRO A 65 7.42 43.54 19.77
N LEU A 66 6.85 43.95 18.64
CA LEU A 66 5.41 44.14 18.52
C LEU A 66 4.90 43.16 17.47
N LYS A 67 4.17 42.14 17.94
CA LYS A 67 3.32 41.28 17.12
C LYS A 67 2.59 42.14 16.09
N ARG A 68 2.87 41.90 14.82
CA ARG A 68 2.06 42.35 13.70
C ARG A 68 1.79 41.15 12.82
N ASP A 69 0.59 40.60 13.02
CA ASP A 69 -0.10 39.82 12.01
C ASP A 69 -0.24 40.70 10.76
N VAL A 70 0.72 40.58 9.83
CA VAL A 70 0.63 41.20 8.51
C VAL A 70 0.96 40.14 7.48
N GLU A 71 -0.11 39.46 7.09
CA GLU A 71 -0.33 38.84 5.80
C GLU A 71 0.11 39.79 4.67
N LEU A 72 1.34 39.66 4.18
CA LEU A 72 1.72 40.18 2.87
C LEU A 72 2.89 39.36 2.30
N GLY A 73 2.57 38.16 1.84
CA GLY A 73 3.48 37.28 1.12
C GLY A 73 2.76 36.68 -0.07
N MET A 74 2.59 37.46 -1.14
CA MET A 74 2.11 36.92 -2.40
C MET A 74 2.83 37.59 -3.56
N ASP A 75 3.80 36.86 -4.10
CA ASP A 75 4.14 36.96 -5.51
C ASP A 75 4.08 35.56 -6.13
N SER A 76 3.00 35.37 -6.88
CA SER A 76 2.88 34.55 -8.08
C SER A 76 3.47 33.13 -8.04
N SER A 77 2.67 32.12 -7.62
CA SER A 77 2.63 30.76 -8.22
C SER A 77 1.68 29.75 -7.54
N LYS A 78 0.93 30.08 -6.49
CA LYS A 78 0.19 29.09 -5.68
C LYS A 78 -1.35 29.06 -5.82
N SER A 79 -1.95 29.55 -6.90
CA SER A 79 -3.43 29.61 -6.99
C SER A 79 -4.13 28.25 -7.17
N ARG A 80 -3.42 27.16 -7.48
CA ARG A 80 -4.06 25.83 -7.65
C ARG A 80 -3.98 24.88 -6.46
N LEU A 81 -3.15 25.16 -5.44
CA LEU A 81 -2.99 24.24 -4.30
C LEU A 81 -3.77 24.67 -3.05
N ASN A 82 -4.09 25.96 -2.90
CA ASN A 82 -4.67 26.49 -1.67
C ASN A 82 -6.20 26.30 -1.56
N HIS A 83 -6.89 25.95 -2.65
CA HIS A 83 -8.34 25.69 -2.61
C HIS A 83 -8.70 24.35 -1.93
N PHE A 84 -7.72 23.48 -1.67
CA PHE A 84 -7.93 22.23 -0.93
C PHE A 84 -7.65 22.37 0.57
N THR A 85 -6.84 23.35 0.98
CA THR A 85 -6.32 23.44 2.35
C THR A 85 -7.10 24.43 3.23
N GLN A 86 -7.83 25.39 2.66
CA GLN A 86 -8.55 26.41 3.44
C GLN A 86 -9.87 25.94 4.08
N SER A 87 -10.46 24.82 3.65
CA SER A 87 -11.74 24.35 4.19
C SER A 87 -11.65 23.76 5.61
N ASN A 88 -10.45 23.61 6.19
CA ASN A 88 -10.26 22.89 7.46
C ASN A 88 -9.99 23.76 8.70
N LEU A 89 -9.94 25.10 8.60
CA LEU A 89 -9.54 25.96 9.75
C LEU A 89 -10.65 26.82 10.38
N ARG A 90 -11.92 26.60 10.07
CA ARG A 90 -13.04 27.30 10.75
C ARG A 90 -14.11 26.33 11.24
N LYS A 91 -13.80 25.55 12.27
CA LYS A 91 -14.83 25.01 13.17
C LYS A 91 -14.23 24.69 14.54
N VAL A 92 -14.12 25.71 15.38
CA VAL A 92 -14.01 25.54 16.83
C VAL A 92 -15.41 25.69 17.38
N GLU A 93 -16.05 24.57 17.67
CA GLU A 93 -16.94 24.47 18.81
C GLU A 93 -16.95 23.00 19.27
N SER A 94 -16.40 22.85 20.46
CA SER A 94 -16.43 21.72 21.40
C SER A 94 -17.39 20.60 21.02
N HIS A 95 -16.88 19.37 20.83
CA HIS A 95 -17.51 18.05 21.09
C HIS A 95 -17.00 16.89 20.20
N SER A 96 -16.00 17.04 19.31
CA SER A 96 -15.52 15.89 18.48
C SER A 96 -14.01 15.82 18.25
N PHE A 97 -13.18 15.99 19.28
CA PHE A 97 -11.72 16.01 19.13
C PHE A 97 -11.09 14.67 18.69
N THR A 98 -11.81 13.55 18.81
CA THR A 98 -11.35 12.22 18.38
C THR A 98 -11.68 11.89 16.92
N SER A 99 -12.59 12.59 16.25
CA SER A 99 -13.00 12.24 14.87
C SER A 99 -12.19 12.95 13.78
N ILE A 100 -11.58 14.10 14.07
CA ILE A 100 -10.84 14.91 13.09
C ILE A 100 -9.42 14.34 12.85
N LEU A 101 -8.80 13.73 13.87
CA LEU A 101 -7.54 12.98 13.74
C LEU A 101 -7.67 11.69 12.90
N ASN A 102 -8.91 11.23 12.68
CA ASN A 102 -9.22 9.95 12.06
C ASN A 102 -9.74 10.05 10.63
N GLN A 103 -9.72 11.23 9.99
CA GLN A 103 -9.93 11.28 8.54
C GLN A 103 -8.63 10.87 7.84
N PRO A 104 -8.56 9.68 7.23
CA PRO A 104 -7.35 9.29 6.53
C PRO A 104 -7.09 10.31 5.43
N THR A 105 -5.96 10.99 5.53
CA THR A 105 -5.49 11.92 4.51
C THR A 105 -5.53 11.24 3.14
N ARG A 106 -5.72 12.02 2.06
CA ARG A 106 -5.68 11.49 0.69
C ARG A 106 -4.44 10.61 0.45
N TYR A 107 -3.31 10.97 1.05
CA TYR A 107 -2.09 10.16 1.06
C TYR A 107 -2.29 8.79 1.71
N GLN A 108 -2.83 8.71 2.94
CA GLN A 108 -3.11 7.44 3.62
C GLN A 108 -4.08 6.55 2.83
N GLN A 109 -5.10 7.13 2.19
CA GLN A 109 -6.02 6.38 1.33
C GLN A 109 -5.31 5.82 0.09
N ILE A 110 -4.44 6.60 -0.55
CA ILE A 110 -3.63 6.16 -1.70
C ILE A 110 -2.65 5.06 -1.27
N MET A 111 -1.93 5.27 -0.16
CA MET A 111 -1.00 4.28 0.39
C MET A 111 -1.70 2.97 0.71
N LYS A 112 -2.88 3.00 1.35
CA LYS A 112 -3.67 1.79 1.62
C LYS A 112 -4.05 1.04 0.33
N ARG A 113 -4.40 1.76 -0.75
CA ARG A 113 -4.70 1.15 -2.06
C ARG A 113 -3.46 0.58 -2.72
N LEU A 114 -2.32 1.27 -2.65
CA LEU A 114 -1.04 0.79 -3.19
C LEU A 114 -0.58 -0.48 -2.47
N ILE A 115 -0.61 -0.47 -1.14
CA ILE A 115 -0.26 -1.65 -0.33
C ILE A 115 -1.19 -2.82 -0.67
N LYS A 116 -2.50 -2.58 -0.78
CA LYS A 116 -3.44 -3.64 -1.18
C LYS A 116 -3.11 -4.23 -2.55
N ARG A 117 -2.82 -3.39 -3.55
CA ARG A 117 -2.42 -3.85 -4.90
C ARG A 117 -1.11 -4.64 -4.86
N TYR A 118 -0.13 -4.17 -4.08
CA TYR A 118 1.15 -4.86 -3.93
C TYR A 118 0.98 -6.23 -3.29
N VAL A 119 0.25 -6.34 -2.18
CA VAL A 119 0.02 -7.63 -1.49
C VAL A 119 -0.71 -8.61 -2.41
N LEU A 120 -1.77 -8.16 -3.08
CA LEU A 120 -2.50 -9.00 -4.03
C LEU A 120 -1.61 -9.46 -5.19
N LYS A 121 -0.81 -8.55 -5.76
CA LYS A 121 0.14 -8.91 -6.81
C LYS A 121 1.17 -9.92 -6.31
N ALA A 122 1.75 -9.71 -5.13
CA ALA A 122 2.73 -10.63 -4.56
C ALA A 122 2.15 -12.01 -4.24
N GLN A 123 0.88 -12.09 -3.82
CA GLN A 123 0.18 -13.36 -3.63
C GLN A 123 -0.06 -14.07 -4.95
N VAL A 124 -0.55 -13.35 -5.96
CA VAL A 124 -0.77 -13.88 -7.31
C VAL A 124 0.56 -14.34 -7.91
N ASP A 125 1.62 -13.53 -7.86
CA ASP A 125 2.93 -13.88 -8.39
C ASP A 125 3.48 -15.15 -7.70
N LYS A 126 3.24 -15.32 -6.39
CA LYS A 126 3.57 -16.55 -5.64
C LYS A 126 2.74 -17.77 -6.07
N GLU A 127 1.47 -17.59 -6.41
CA GLU A 127 0.60 -18.66 -6.94
C GLU A 127 0.91 -19.00 -8.41
N ASN A 128 1.57 -18.10 -9.16
CA ASN A 128 2.01 -18.34 -10.54
C ASN A 128 3.39 -19.02 -10.62
N ASP A 129 4.09 -19.19 -9.50
CA ASP A 129 5.29 -20.02 -9.47
C ASP A 129 4.93 -21.48 -9.76
N GLU A 130 5.84 -22.21 -10.42
CA GLU A 130 5.60 -23.60 -10.84
C GLU A 130 5.11 -24.48 -9.68
N VAL A 131 4.19 -25.40 -10.00
CA VAL A 131 3.51 -26.29 -9.06
C VAL A 131 4.52 -26.91 -8.09
N ASN A 132 4.37 -26.57 -6.82
CA ASN A 132 5.29 -27.02 -5.80
C ASN A 132 5.03 -28.51 -5.50
N GLU A 133 6.08 -29.33 -5.40
CA GLU A 133 5.93 -30.75 -5.02
C GLU A 133 5.19 -30.92 -3.68
N GLY A 134 5.24 -29.91 -2.80
CA GLY A 134 4.48 -29.86 -1.56
C GLY A 134 2.96 -29.87 -1.77
N GLU A 135 2.46 -29.09 -2.73
CA GLU A 135 1.02 -29.01 -3.05
C GLU A 135 0.50 -30.34 -3.60
N LEU A 136 1.31 -31.03 -4.42
CA LEU A 136 0.96 -32.35 -4.92
C LEU A 136 0.88 -33.39 -3.78
N LYS A 137 1.75 -33.28 -2.78
CA LYS A 137 1.72 -34.15 -1.59
C LYS A 137 0.51 -33.88 -0.71
N GLU A 138 0.12 -32.62 -0.56
CA GLU A 138 -1.09 -32.21 0.17
C GLU A 138 -2.34 -32.79 -0.51
N ILE A 139 -2.51 -32.58 -1.81
CA ILE A 139 -3.64 -33.13 -2.58
C ILE A 139 -3.69 -34.66 -2.47
N LYS A 140 -2.55 -35.34 -2.57
CA LYS A 140 -2.49 -36.80 -2.41
C LYS A 140 -2.92 -37.25 -1.02
N GLN A 141 -2.52 -36.51 0.01
CA GLN A 141 -2.91 -36.78 1.38
C GLN A 141 -4.41 -36.58 1.57
N ASP A 142 -4.99 -35.50 1.04
CA ASP A 142 -6.42 -35.22 1.11
C ASP A 142 -7.25 -36.29 0.41
N ILE A 143 -6.86 -36.71 -0.79
CA ILE A 143 -7.51 -37.82 -1.51
C ILE A 143 -7.42 -39.12 -0.69
N SER A 144 -6.27 -39.37 -0.06
CA SER A 144 -6.09 -40.58 0.75
C SER A 144 -6.96 -40.53 2.01
N SER A 145 -7.01 -39.39 2.69
CA SER A 145 -7.85 -39.15 3.86
C SER A 145 -9.33 -39.35 3.51
N LEU A 146 -9.80 -38.69 2.44
CA LEU A 146 -11.18 -38.79 1.95
C LEU A 146 -11.55 -40.24 1.60
N ARG A 147 -10.63 -40.98 0.97
CA ARG A 147 -10.86 -42.40 0.66
C ARG A 147 -11.13 -43.22 1.91
N TYR A 148 -10.37 -43.00 2.98
CA TYR A 148 -10.55 -43.75 4.22
C TYR A 148 -11.83 -43.35 4.95
N GLU A 149 -12.17 -42.06 4.96
CA GLU A 149 -13.42 -41.56 5.53
C GLU A 149 -14.66 -42.18 4.85
N LEU A 150 -14.69 -42.19 3.52
CA LEU A 150 -15.79 -42.79 2.75
C LEU A 150 -15.88 -44.32 2.90
N LEU A 151 -14.74 -44.99 3.05
CA LEU A 151 -14.72 -46.44 3.27
C LEU A 151 -15.28 -46.79 4.66
N GLU A 152 -14.96 -45.99 5.66
CA GLU A 152 -15.47 -46.15 7.02
C GLU A 152 -16.98 -45.87 7.10
N GLU A 153 -17.44 -44.80 6.46
CA GLU A 153 -18.87 -44.48 6.39
C GLU A 153 -19.65 -45.59 5.66
N LYS A 154 -19.08 -46.12 4.57
CA LYS A 154 -19.66 -47.28 3.88
C LYS A 154 -19.72 -48.50 4.79
N SER A 155 -18.64 -48.84 5.50
CA SER A 155 -18.63 -50.02 6.37
C SER A 155 -19.68 -49.89 7.46
N GLN A 156 -19.78 -48.73 8.10
CA GLN A 156 -20.77 -48.46 9.13
C GLN A 156 -22.21 -48.59 8.58
N ALA A 157 -22.50 -48.02 7.41
CA ALA A 157 -23.81 -48.16 6.77
C ALA A 157 -24.15 -49.62 6.43
N THR A 158 -23.16 -50.42 6.01
CA THR A 158 -23.38 -51.85 5.75
C THR A 158 -23.60 -52.66 7.02
N GLU A 159 -22.93 -52.31 8.12
CA GLU A 159 -23.14 -52.93 9.42
C GLU A 159 -24.56 -52.63 9.94
N GLU A 160 -25.00 -51.37 9.86
CA GLU A 160 -26.37 -50.98 10.22
C GLU A 160 -27.43 -51.71 9.38
N LEU A 161 -27.21 -51.80 8.06
CA LEU A 161 -28.08 -52.56 7.17
C LEU A 161 -28.14 -54.05 7.56
N SER A 162 -27.00 -54.66 7.87
CA SER A 162 -26.93 -56.07 8.30
C SER A 162 -27.71 -56.30 9.60
N HIS A 163 -27.59 -55.37 10.56
CA HIS A 163 -28.30 -55.43 11.81
C HIS A 163 -29.82 -55.29 11.62
N LEU A 164 -30.25 -54.42 10.70
CA LEU A 164 -31.67 -54.28 10.35
C LEU A 164 -32.24 -55.54 9.68
N ILE A 165 -31.48 -56.16 8.77
CA ILE A 165 -31.88 -57.42 8.11
C ILE A 165 -32.01 -58.54 9.15
N GLN A 166 -31.04 -58.66 10.05
CA GLN A 166 -31.07 -59.66 11.14
C GLN A 166 -32.30 -59.46 12.02
N LYS A 167 -32.57 -58.21 12.44
CA LYS A 167 -33.73 -57.86 13.27
C LYS A 167 -35.06 -58.17 12.57
N LEU A 168 -35.17 -57.92 11.27
CA LEU A 168 -36.34 -58.30 10.48
C LEU A 168 -36.50 -59.82 10.42
N SER A 169 -35.40 -60.55 10.18
CA SER A 169 -35.39 -62.02 10.17
C SER A 169 -35.85 -62.59 11.51
N ASP A 170 -35.35 -62.08 12.63
CA ASP A 170 -35.73 -62.54 13.96
C ASP A 170 -37.22 -62.27 14.27
N ASN A 171 -37.74 -61.09 13.89
CA ASN A 171 -39.16 -60.78 14.04
C ASN A 171 -40.07 -61.68 13.19
N LEU A 172 -39.67 -62.01 11.96
CA LEU A 172 -40.42 -62.94 11.11
C LEU A 172 -40.40 -64.37 11.67
N ASN A 173 -39.28 -64.81 12.24
CA ASN A 173 -39.15 -66.14 12.80
C ASN A 173 -40.00 -66.31 14.09
N ILE A 174 -40.06 -65.27 14.93
CA ILE A 174 -40.93 -65.22 16.12
C ILE A 174 -42.41 -65.29 15.72
N ASN A 175 -42.82 -64.55 14.69
CA ASN A 175 -44.20 -64.57 14.21
C ASN A 175 -44.62 -65.93 13.61
N MET A 176 -43.69 -66.70 13.02
CA MET A 176 -43.99 -68.06 12.56
C MET A 176 -44.15 -69.06 13.72
N THR A 177 -43.47 -68.87 14.85
CA THR A 177 -43.63 -69.77 16.02
C THR A 177 -44.90 -69.54 16.82
N HIS A 178 -45.58 -68.40 16.65
CA HIS A 178 -46.78 -68.04 17.42
C HIS A 178 -48.11 -68.40 16.72
N CYS A 179 -48.07 -68.96 15.51
CA CYS A 179 -49.22 -69.41 14.71
C CYS A 179 -49.33 -70.94 14.54
N ALA A 180 -48.60 -71.73 15.32
CA ALA A 180 -48.71 -73.20 15.37
C ALA A 180 -49.39 -73.67 16.67
#